data_AF-A0A5R8W7I9-F1
#
_entry.id   AF-A0A5R8W7I9-F1
#
_cell.length_a   1.000
_cell.length_b   1.000
_cell.length_c   1.000
_cell.angle_alpha   90.00
_cell.angle_beta   90.00
_cell.angle_gamma   90.00
#
_symmetry.space_group_name_H-M   'P 1'
#
loop_
_entity.id
_entity.type
_entity.pdbx_description
1 polymer ?
#
loop_
_entity_poly.entity_id
_entity_poly.type
_entity_poly.pdbx_seq_one_letter_code
_entity_poly.pdbx_strand_id
1 'polypeptide(L)'
;MENSTEAAREESRQPSPHDLEVLSRQLGRPVRDVVEIPARCICGNPLVAATAPRLGNGTPFPTTFYLTHPVITSAVSRLEAAGTMNAMNEQLAADPGLAAAYRSAHEAYLAARNSIGERAGIGAVPEIEGVSAGGMPTRVKCLHVLVGQSLAAGPGVNPLGDEALRQIREWWTQDKCYCDGAWDTTGEAPSKDLSRHGPQGLPDIVGRPAPVRKSATQSEAAQ
;
A
#
# COMPACT_ATOMS: atom_id res chain seq x y z
N MET A 1 27.68 2.46 -17.18
CA MET A 1 26.42 3.18 -17.52
C MET A 1 25.26 2.73 -16.62
N GLU A 2 25.25 1.49 -16.11
CA GLU A 2 24.25 1.00 -15.13
C GLU A 2 24.29 1.78 -13.80
N ASN A 3 25.48 2.03 -13.25
CA ASN A 3 25.65 2.75 -11.97
C ASN A 3 25.12 4.20 -11.99
N SER A 4 25.11 4.86 -13.16
CA SER A 4 24.57 6.22 -13.31
C SER A 4 23.05 6.24 -13.43
N THR A 5 22.44 5.13 -13.86
CA THR A 5 20.98 5.01 -14.02
C THR A 5 20.32 4.63 -12.69
N GLU A 6 21.00 3.82 -11.89
CA GLU A 6 20.55 3.43 -10.54
C GLU A 6 20.64 4.61 -9.57
N ALA A 7 21.74 5.35 -9.56
CA ALA A 7 21.89 6.57 -8.77
C ALA A 7 20.85 7.65 -9.15
N ALA A 8 20.55 7.84 -10.44
CA ALA A 8 19.52 8.78 -10.88
C ALA A 8 18.09 8.34 -10.48
N ARG A 9 17.84 7.02 -10.42
CA ARG A 9 16.57 6.46 -9.90
C ARG A 9 16.47 6.63 -8.39
N GLU A 10 17.57 6.47 -7.65
CA GLU A 10 17.63 6.71 -6.21
C GLU A 10 17.46 8.19 -5.86
N GLU A 11 18.10 9.10 -6.59
CA GLU A 11 17.97 10.55 -6.39
C GLU A 11 16.53 11.02 -6.68
N SER A 12 15.90 10.46 -7.74
CA SER A 12 14.49 10.71 -8.04
C SER A 12 13.52 10.20 -6.96
N ARG A 13 13.95 9.27 -6.10
CA ARG A 13 13.15 8.72 -5.00
C ARG A 13 13.32 9.50 -3.70
N GLN A 14 14.28 10.41 -3.59
CA GLN A 14 14.42 11.22 -2.38
C GLN A 14 13.21 12.16 -2.23
N PRO A 15 12.59 12.24 -1.03
CA PRO A 15 11.49 13.17 -0.79
C PRO A 15 12.00 14.61 -0.73
N SER A 16 11.39 15.50 -1.51
CA SER A 16 11.56 16.94 -1.37
C SER A 16 10.56 17.51 -0.35
N PRO A 17 10.77 18.74 0.18
CA PRO A 17 9.77 19.41 1.01
C PRO A 17 8.41 19.53 0.32
N HIS A 18 8.41 19.80 -1.00
CA HIS A 18 7.20 19.86 -1.80
C HIS A 18 6.46 18.51 -1.83
N ASP A 19 7.19 17.39 -1.92
CA ASP A 19 6.58 16.06 -1.87
C ASP A 19 5.85 15.84 -0.54
N LEU A 20 6.44 16.27 0.59
CA LEU A 20 5.83 16.11 1.91
C LEU A 20 4.55 16.96 2.06
N GLU A 21 4.55 18.18 1.51
CA GLU A 21 3.35 19.03 1.46
C GLU A 21 2.25 18.39 0.62
N VAL A 22 2.58 17.90 -0.58
CA VAL A 22 1.63 17.24 -1.47
C VAL A 22 1.08 15.97 -0.83
N LEU A 23 1.93 15.11 -0.27
CA LEU A 23 1.50 13.92 0.47
C LEU A 23 0.56 14.31 1.62
N SER A 24 0.87 15.35 2.38
CA SER A 24 0.02 15.77 3.49
C SER A 24 -1.35 16.25 3.02
N ARG A 25 -1.43 16.96 1.89
CA ARG A 25 -2.67 17.38 1.24
C ARG A 25 -3.47 16.19 0.71
N GLN A 26 -2.81 15.27 0.01
CA GLN A 26 -3.42 14.04 -0.50
C GLN A 26 -4.01 13.17 0.63
N LEU A 27 -3.36 13.13 1.79
CA LEU A 27 -3.79 12.36 2.95
C LEU A 27 -4.78 13.10 3.86
N GLY A 28 -4.94 14.42 3.69
CA GLY A 28 -5.72 15.28 4.59
C GLY A 28 -5.14 15.38 6.01
N ARG A 29 -3.86 15.06 6.20
CA ARG A 29 -3.14 15.10 7.48
C ARG A 29 -1.62 15.20 7.25
N PRO A 30 -0.82 15.67 8.22
CA PRO A 30 0.63 15.60 8.11
C PRO A 30 1.11 14.18 7.75
N VAL A 31 1.96 14.09 6.73
CA VAL A 31 2.65 12.84 6.42
C VAL A 31 3.73 12.58 7.48
N ARG A 32 4.03 11.30 7.75
CA ARG A 32 4.90 10.88 8.84
C ARG A 32 6.05 10.04 8.30
N ASP A 33 7.26 10.33 8.78
CA ASP A 33 8.46 9.49 8.64
C ASP A 33 8.67 8.92 7.22
N VAL A 34 8.43 9.76 6.20
CA VAL A 34 8.61 9.39 4.78
C VAL A 34 10.11 9.34 4.49
N VAL A 35 10.56 8.20 3.98
CA VAL A 35 11.96 7.93 3.65
C VAL A 35 12.20 8.11 2.15
N GLU A 36 11.22 7.74 1.32
CA GLU A 36 11.33 7.81 -0.14
C GLU A 36 9.96 7.98 -0.82
N ILE A 37 9.99 8.44 -2.07
CA ILE A 37 8.89 8.53 -3.02
C ILE A 37 9.13 7.49 -4.12
N PRO A 38 8.74 6.22 -3.92
CA PRO A 38 9.09 5.15 -4.84
C PRO A 38 8.29 5.19 -6.14
N ALA A 39 7.18 5.94 -6.19
CA ALA A 39 6.35 6.12 -7.38
C ALA A 39 5.84 7.56 -7.51
N ARG A 40 5.97 8.11 -8.72
CA ARG A 40 5.56 9.46 -9.08
C ARG A 40 4.61 9.44 -10.28
N CYS A 41 3.73 10.43 -10.33
CA CYS A 41 2.94 10.74 -11.51
C CYS A 41 3.85 11.34 -12.59
N ILE A 42 3.42 11.34 -13.85
CA ILE A 42 4.16 11.99 -14.94
C ILE A 42 4.41 13.49 -14.73
N CYS A 43 3.63 14.15 -13.86
CA CYS A 43 3.85 15.55 -13.47
C CYS A 43 4.83 15.73 -12.30
N GLY A 44 5.40 14.64 -11.78
CA GLY A 44 6.34 14.63 -10.65
C GLY A 44 5.72 14.42 -9.28
N ASN A 45 4.41 14.66 -9.11
CA ASN A 45 3.72 14.50 -7.82
C ASN A 45 3.78 13.06 -7.31
N PRO A 46 3.90 12.85 -5.98
CA PRO A 46 3.97 11.53 -5.39
C PRO A 46 2.66 10.76 -5.57
N LEU A 47 2.79 9.46 -5.90
CA LEU A 47 1.69 8.50 -5.91
C LEU A 47 1.71 7.63 -4.66
N VAL A 48 2.91 7.29 -4.20
CA VAL A 48 3.19 6.39 -3.08
C VAL A 48 4.27 7.04 -2.23
N ALA A 49 4.10 7.00 -0.91
CA ALA A 49 5.16 7.27 0.06
C ALA A 49 5.70 5.95 0.60
N ALA A 50 7.01 5.81 0.77
CA ALA A 50 7.57 4.75 1.59
C ALA A 50 7.97 5.28 2.96
N THR A 51 7.37 4.69 4.00
CA THR A 51 7.48 5.13 5.40
C THR A 51 8.46 4.23 6.16
N ALA A 52 9.18 4.82 7.11
CA ALA A 52 10.05 4.07 8.00
C ALA A 52 9.29 2.97 8.76
N PRO A 53 9.91 1.80 9.03
CA PRO A 53 9.27 0.70 9.74
C PRO A 53 8.99 0.99 11.21
N ARG A 54 9.55 2.08 11.75
CA ARG A 54 9.23 2.64 13.06
C ARG A 54 9.12 4.16 12.93
N LEU A 55 8.04 4.72 13.45
CA LEU A 55 7.80 6.16 13.44
C LEU A 55 8.70 6.87 14.45
N GLY A 56 8.90 8.19 14.31
CA GLY A 56 9.71 8.98 15.24
C GLY A 56 9.22 8.97 16.69
N ASN A 57 7.95 8.62 16.93
CA ASN A 57 7.39 8.42 18.27
C ASN A 57 7.61 7.00 18.85
N GLY A 58 8.36 6.14 18.15
CA GLY A 58 8.67 4.77 18.54
C GLY A 58 7.67 3.70 18.09
N THR A 59 6.53 4.09 17.52
CA THR A 59 5.46 3.14 17.11
C THR A 59 5.91 2.28 15.92
N PRO A 60 5.83 0.93 15.99
CA PRO A 60 6.04 0.07 14.83
C PRO A 60 5.03 0.36 13.72
N PHE A 61 5.50 0.45 12.47
CA PHE A 61 4.66 0.77 11.32
C PHE A 61 4.83 -0.28 10.22
N PRO A 62 3.95 -1.31 10.17
CA PRO A 62 4.11 -2.43 9.24
C PRO A 62 3.85 -2.04 7.77
N THR A 63 3.20 -0.91 7.52
CA THR A 63 2.83 -0.45 6.17
C THR A 63 3.91 0.47 5.61
N THR A 64 4.85 -0.08 4.86
CA THR A 64 5.93 0.65 4.20
C THR A 64 5.39 1.49 3.04
N PHE A 65 4.69 0.87 2.08
CA PHE A 65 4.17 1.57 0.90
C PHE A 65 2.76 2.10 1.14
N TYR A 66 2.63 3.42 1.25
CA TYR A 66 1.35 4.10 1.47
C TYR A 66 0.90 4.77 0.17
N LEU A 67 -0.17 4.24 -0.45
CA LEU A 67 -0.79 4.83 -1.63
C LEU A 67 -1.57 6.09 -1.24
N THR A 68 -1.20 7.24 -1.80
CA THR A 68 -1.71 8.54 -1.33
C THR A 68 -2.56 9.25 -2.37
N HIS A 69 -2.30 9.05 -3.66
CA HIS A 69 -2.98 9.81 -4.72
C HIS A 69 -4.52 9.61 -4.71
N PRO A 70 -5.32 10.65 -4.46
CA PRO A 70 -6.77 10.53 -4.21
C PRO A 70 -7.57 9.83 -5.31
N VAL A 71 -7.22 10.05 -6.59
CA VAL A 71 -7.88 9.35 -7.70
C VAL A 71 -7.63 7.84 -7.65
N ILE A 72 -6.40 7.41 -7.36
CA ILE A 72 -6.03 5.99 -7.32
C ILE A 72 -6.64 5.35 -6.07
N THR A 73 -6.52 5.98 -4.90
CA THR A 73 -7.10 5.45 -3.65
C THR A 73 -8.63 5.32 -3.76
N SER A 74 -9.29 6.30 -4.37
CA SER A 74 -10.74 6.22 -4.63
C SER A 74 -11.08 5.08 -5.60
N ALA A 75 -10.32 4.91 -6.68
CA ALA A 75 -10.54 3.83 -7.65
C ALA A 75 -10.34 2.44 -7.01
N VAL A 76 -9.27 2.29 -6.22
CA VAL A 76 -8.99 1.05 -5.47
C VAL A 76 -10.09 0.77 -4.43
N SER A 77 -10.57 1.81 -3.73
CA SER A 77 -11.70 1.68 -2.80
C SER A 77 -12.98 1.18 -3.49
N ARG A 78 -13.23 1.55 -4.75
CA ARG A 78 -14.36 1.01 -5.53
C ARG A 78 -14.21 -0.49 -5.77
N LEU A 79 -13.02 -0.97 -6.11
CA LEU A 79 -12.75 -2.41 -6.25
C LEU A 79 -12.94 -3.16 -4.93
N GLU A 80 -12.43 -2.60 -3.83
CA GLU A 80 -12.62 -3.18 -2.49
C GLU A 80 -14.11 -3.30 -2.14
N ALA A 81 -14.89 -2.24 -2.40
CA ALA A 81 -16.34 -2.23 -2.18
C ALA A 81 -17.10 -3.20 -3.11
N ALA A 82 -16.62 -3.41 -4.33
CA ALA A 82 -17.17 -4.37 -5.28
C ALA A 82 -16.85 -5.84 -4.94
N GLY A 83 -16.04 -6.10 -3.89
CA GLY A 83 -15.72 -7.44 -3.43
C GLY A 83 -14.56 -8.12 -4.16
N THR A 84 -13.76 -7.38 -4.95
CA THR A 84 -12.60 -7.90 -5.69
C THR A 84 -11.65 -8.71 -4.81
N MET A 85 -11.45 -8.31 -3.55
CA MET A 85 -10.59 -9.03 -2.61
C MET A 85 -11.07 -10.46 -2.33
N ASN A 86 -12.38 -10.72 -2.32
CA ASN A 86 -12.91 -12.07 -2.11
C ASN A 86 -12.56 -12.98 -3.29
N ALA A 87 -12.76 -12.49 -4.51
CA ALA A 87 -12.39 -13.21 -5.73
C ALA A 87 -10.88 -13.50 -5.79
N MET A 88 -10.03 -12.52 -5.42
CA MET A 88 -8.58 -12.72 -5.36
C MET A 88 -8.18 -13.75 -4.29
N ASN A 89 -8.87 -13.80 -3.15
CA ASN A 89 -8.63 -14.82 -2.13
C ASN A 89 -9.03 -16.23 -2.61
N GLU A 90 -10.13 -16.34 -3.34
CA GLU A 90 -10.55 -17.62 -3.97
C GLU A 90 -9.51 -18.09 -5.00
N GLN A 91 -8.99 -17.17 -5.83
CA GLN A 91 -7.91 -17.46 -6.76
C GLN A 91 -6.63 -17.92 -6.05
N LEU A 92 -6.23 -17.23 -4.97
CA LEU A 92 -5.06 -17.63 -4.17
C LEU A 92 -5.19 -19.05 -3.59
N ALA A 93 -6.39 -19.46 -3.21
CA ALA A 93 -6.64 -20.80 -2.70
C ALA A 93 -6.62 -21.87 -3.81
N ALA A 94 -7.02 -21.51 -5.02
CA ALA A 94 -7.16 -22.42 -6.16
C ALA A 94 -5.89 -22.55 -7.01
N ASP A 95 -5.02 -21.54 -7.05
CA ASP A 95 -3.84 -21.49 -7.92
C ASP A 95 -2.53 -21.47 -7.10
N PRO A 96 -1.83 -22.62 -7.02
CA PRO A 96 -0.54 -22.72 -6.32
C PRO A 96 0.56 -21.83 -6.91
N GLY A 97 0.51 -21.55 -8.23
CA GLY A 97 1.46 -20.68 -8.91
C GLY A 97 1.28 -19.22 -8.51
N LEU A 98 0.03 -18.74 -8.51
CA LEU A 98 -0.30 -17.41 -7.98
C LEU A 98 0.08 -17.28 -6.51
N ALA A 99 -0.23 -18.30 -5.69
CA ALA A 99 0.14 -18.30 -4.28
C ALA A 99 1.66 -18.25 -4.07
N ALA A 100 2.45 -18.92 -4.93
CA ALA A 100 3.91 -18.83 -4.90
C ALA A 100 4.41 -17.44 -5.29
N ALA A 101 3.87 -16.85 -6.37
CA ALA A 101 4.22 -15.49 -6.79
C ALA A 101 3.85 -14.44 -5.73
N TYR A 102 2.71 -14.59 -5.05
CA TYR A 102 2.30 -13.69 -3.97
C TYR A 102 3.14 -13.87 -2.68
N ARG A 103 3.66 -15.08 -2.42
CA ARG A 103 4.73 -15.28 -1.42
C ARG A 103 6.03 -14.56 -1.82
N SER A 104 6.43 -14.63 -3.08
CA SER A 104 7.60 -13.85 -3.55
C SER A 104 7.39 -12.34 -3.41
N ALA A 105 6.16 -11.85 -3.66
CA ALA A 105 5.80 -10.44 -3.43
C ALA A 105 5.93 -10.05 -1.95
N HIS A 106 5.55 -10.94 -1.04
CA HIS A 106 5.73 -10.76 0.40
C HIS A 106 7.20 -10.64 0.80
N GLU A 107 8.06 -11.56 0.34
CA GLU A 107 9.50 -11.50 0.62
C GLU A 107 10.14 -10.22 0.07
N ALA A 108 9.77 -9.82 -1.16
CA ALA A 108 10.22 -8.57 -1.76
C ALA A 108 9.79 -7.34 -0.95
N TYR A 109 8.58 -7.37 -0.37
CA TYR A 109 8.10 -6.31 0.52
C TYR A 109 8.96 -6.22 1.79
N LEU A 110 9.25 -7.36 2.43
CA LEU A 110 10.09 -7.39 3.65
C LEU A 110 11.50 -6.88 3.36
N ALA A 111 12.10 -7.32 2.26
CA ALA A 111 13.42 -6.85 1.83
C ALA A 111 13.43 -5.33 1.57
N ALA A 112 12.41 -4.81 0.87
CA ALA A 112 12.30 -3.38 0.62
C ALA A 112 12.14 -2.58 1.92
N ARG A 113 11.31 -3.06 2.85
CA ARG A 113 11.14 -2.43 4.17
C ARG A 113 12.44 -2.39 4.97
N ASN A 114 13.20 -3.48 4.98
CA ASN A 114 14.47 -3.54 5.71
C ASN A 114 15.46 -2.53 5.12
N SER A 115 15.56 -2.47 3.79
CA SER A 115 16.39 -1.49 3.08
C SER A 115 15.98 -0.04 3.36
N ILE A 116 14.67 0.23 3.43
CA ILE A 116 14.11 1.55 3.82
C ILE A 116 14.44 1.86 5.28
N GLY A 117 14.36 0.87 6.17
CA GLY A 117 14.75 0.99 7.58
C GLY A 117 16.21 1.39 7.72
N GLU A 118 17.11 0.70 7.03
CA GLU A 118 18.55 1.01 7.00
C GLU A 118 18.81 2.45 6.54
N ARG A 119 18.18 2.91 5.45
CA ARG A 119 18.28 4.30 4.98
C ARG A 119 17.78 5.32 6.00
N ALA A 120 16.75 4.96 6.75
CA ALA A 120 16.18 5.81 7.81
C ALA A 120 16.99 5.76 9.12
N GLY A 121 18.06 4.97 9.20
CA GLY A 121 18.80 4.74 10.45
C GLY A 121 17.99 3.94 11.48
N ILE A 122 16.96 3.23 11.05
CA ILE A 122 16.12 2.36 11.88
C ILE A 122 16.68 0.95 11.82
N GLY A 123 17.09 0.41 12.98
CA GLY A 123 17.50 -0.98 13.10
C GLY A 123 16.32 -1.96 12.97
N ALA A 124 16.55 -3.20 13.39
CA ALA A 124 15.49 -4.21 13.41
C ALA A 124 14.25 -3.73 14.20
N VAL A 125 13.05 -4.11 13.71
CA VAL A 125 11.76 -3.81 14.34
C VAL A 125 11.07 -5.15 14.64
N PRO A 126 11.44 -5.84 15.75
CA PRO A 126 10.97 -7.21 16.03
C PRO A 126 9.45 -7.36 16.07
N GLU A 127 8.72 -6.30 16.42
CA GLU A 127 7.26 -6.28 16.52
C GLU A 127 6.54 -6.54 15.19
N ILE A 128 7.23 -6.32 14.06
CA ILE A 128 6.68 -6.52 12.71
C ILE A 128 7.55 -7.45 11.84
N GLU A 129 8.47 -8.19 12.46
CA GLU A 129 9.34 -9.14 11.77
C GLU A 129 8.52 -10.22 11.06
N GLY A 130 8.86 -10.52 9.81
CA GLY A 130 8.07 -11.44 8.96
C GLY A 130 6.63 -10.99 8.63
N VAL A 131 6.16 -9.83 9.12
CA VAL A 131 4.80 -9.35 8.88
C VAL A 131 4.81 -8.26 7.81
N SER A 132 4.38 -8.58 6.60
CA SER A 132 4.11 -7.56 5.57
C SER A 132 2.72 -6.93 5.73
N ALA A 133 2.33 -6.06 4.79
CA ALA A 133 1.01 -5.43 4.78
C ALA A 133 0.02 -6.12 3.82
N GLY A 134 -1.23 -5.64 3.79
CA GLY A 134 -2.21 -6.12 2.79
C GLY A 134 -2.74 -7.54 2.99
N GLY A 135 -2.30 -8.24 4.04
CA GLY A 135 -2.72 -9.62 4.31
C GLY A 135 -1.82 -10.66 3.63
N MET A 136 -0.79 -10.21 2.92
CA MET A 136 0.25 -11.04 2.34
C MET A 136 0.90 -11.96 3.40
N PRO A 137 1.35 -13.17 3.02
CA PRO A 137 1.23 -13.76 1.68
C PRO A 137 -0.01 -14.65 1.50
N THR A 138 -0.87 -14.78 2.50
CA THR A 138 -1.91 -15.83 2.52
C THR A 138 -3.27 -15.32 2.10
N ARG A 139 -3.50 -14.00 2.16
CA ARG A 139 -4.77 -13.39 1.80
C ARG A 139 -4.62 -11.96 1.29
N VAL A 140 -5.69 -11.42 0.75
CA VAL A 140 -5.87 -10.00 0.42
C VAL A 140 -6.83 -9.42 1.44
N LYS A 141 -6.33 -8.51 2.28
CA LYS A 141 -7.11 -7.73 3.26
C LYS A 141 -7.35 -6.29 2.81
N CYS A 142 -6.47 -5.76 1.96
CA CYS A 142 -6.54 -4.39 1.45
C CYS A 142 -5.71 -4.28 0.16
N LEU A 143 -6.30 -3.75 -0.91
CA LEU A 143 -5.69 -3.55 -2.22
C LEU A 143 -4.78 -2.32 -2.26
N HIS A 144 -5.04 -1.31 -1.43
CA HIS A 144 -4.27 -0.05 -1.45
C HIS A 144 -2.77 -0.27 -1.33
N VAL A 145 -2.36 -1.16 -0.43
CA VAL A 145 -0.93 -1.47 -0.22
C VAL A 145 -0.36 -2.40 -1.28
N LEU A 146 -1.16 -3.29 -1.89
CA LEU A 146 -0.69 -4.11 -3.01
C LEU A 146 -0.45 -3.23 -4.24
N VAL A 147 -1.35 -2.29 -4.52
CA VAL A 147 -1.19 -1.27 -5.56
C VAL A 147 0.01 -0.37 -5.24
N GLY A 148 0.14 0.08 -3.98
CA GLY A 148 1.30 0.85 -3.53
C GLY A 148 2.63 0.13 -3.76
N GLN A 149 2.70 -1.16 -3.42
CA GLN A 149 3.89 -1.98 -3.67
C GLN A 149 4.14 -2.16 -5.17
N SER A 150 3.11 -2.41 -5.99
CA SER A 150 3.26 -2.62 -7.43
C SER A 150 3.80 -1.37 -8.13
N LEU A 151 3.29 -0.19 -7.75
CA LEU A 151 3.79 1.08 -8.25
C LEU A 151 5.24 1.34 -7.80
N ALA A 152 5.60 0.96 -6.57
CA ALA A 152 6.93 1.18 -6.01
C ALA A 152 8.00 0.25 -6.60
N ALA A 153 7.66 -1.04 -6.74
CA ALA A 153 8.59 -2.09 -7.14
C ALA A 153 8.59 -2.34 -8.65
N GLY A 154 7.50 -1.95 -9.33
CA GLY A 154 7.29 -2.16 -10.76
C GLY A 154 6.48 -3.42 -11.09
N PRO A 155 6.07 -3.56 -12.37
CA PRO A 155 5.23 -4.67 -12.82
C PRO A 155 5.86 -6.03 -12.59
N GLY A 156 5.03 -7.01 -12.22
CA GLY A 156 5.42 -8.41 -12.00
C GLY A 156 5.87 -8.73 -10.58
N VAL A 157 6.13 -7.72 -9.73
CA VAL A 157 6.55 -7.95 -8.35
C VAL A 157 5.39 -8.38 -7.46
N ASN A 158 4.21 -7.75 -7.61
CA ASN A 158 3.02 -8.12 -6.86
C ASN A 158 1.86 -8.38 -7.84
N PRO A 159 1.60 -9.65 -8.21
CA PRO A 159 0.65 -9.97 -9.28
C PRO A 159 -0.78 -9.50 -8.99
N LEU A 160 -1.19 -9.47 -7.72
CA LEU A 160 -2.52 -9.03 -7.32
C LEU A 160 -2.65 -7.50 -7.28
N GLY A 161 -1.56 -6.80 -6.95
CA GLY A 161 -1.51 -5.34 -7.10
C GLY A 161 -1.50 -4.92 -8.57
N ASP A 162 -0.79 -5.65 -9.44
CA ASP A 162 -0.80 -5.43 -10.88
C ASP A 162 -2.18 -5.69 -11.51
N GLU A 163 -2.87 -6.75 -11.07
CA GLU A 163 -4.27 -7.02 -11.44
C GLU A 163 -5.19 -5.86 -11.01
N ALA A 164 -5.04 -5.36 -9.78
CA ALA A 164 -5.82 -4.21 -9.31
C ALA A 164 -5.54 -2.94 -10.14
N LEU A 165 -4.28 -2.68 -10.50
CA LEU A 165 -3.91 -1.59 -11.40
C LEU A 165 -4.56 -1.73 -12.78
N ARG A 166 -4.66 -2.95 -13.32
CA ARG A 166 -5.38 -3.21 -14.58
C ARG A 166 -6.88 -2.96 -14.45
N GLN A 167 -7.50 -3.35 -13.34
CA GLN A 167 -8.93 -3.17 -13.12
C GLN A 167 -9.34 -1.70 -12.96
N ILE A 168 -8.46 -0.83 -12.43
CA ILE A 168 -8.78 0.59 -12.26
C ILE A 168 -8.52 1.46 -13.51
N ARG A 169 -8.15 0.87 -14.66
CA ARG A 169 -7.73 1.63 -15.86
C ARG A 169 -8.79 2.58 -16.41
N GLU A 170 -10.08 2.33 -16.13
CA GLU A 170 -11.15 3.27 -16.51
C GLU A 170 -11.09 4.59 -15.73
N TRP A 171 -10.52 4.60 -14.52
CA TRP A 171 -10.39 5.78 -13.66
C TRP A 171 -9.00 6.38 -13.66
N TRP A 172 -7.96 5.56 -13.82
CA TRP A 172 -6.57 5.99 -13.74
C TRP A 172 -5.63 5.12 -14.58
N THR A 173 -4.72 5.76 -15.30
CA THR A 173 -3.61 5.10 -15.98
C THR A 173 -2.29 5.81 -15.67
N GLN A 174 -1.18 5.06 -15.66
CA GLN A 174 0.13 5.56 -15.26
C GLN A 174 0.71 6.59 -16.24
N ASP A 175 0.30 6.56 -17.50
CA ASP A 175 0.77 7.40 -18.60
C ASP A 175 0.06 8.76 -18.71
N LYS A 176 -0.90 9.05 -17.83
CA LYS A 176 -1.65 10.31 -17.82
C LYS A 176 -1.65 10.94 -16.43
N CYS A 177 -1.65 12.27 -16.38
CA CYS A 177 -1.77 13.04 -15.14
C CYS A 177 -3.24 13.14 -14.70
N TYR A 178 -3.49 12.90 -13.42
CA TYR A 178 -4.80 13.03 -12.77
C TYR A 178 -4.73 13.88 -11.49
N CYS A 179 -3.71 14.73 -11.37
CA CYS A 179 -3.47 15.51 -10.15
C CYS A 179 -4.33 16.78 -10.08
N ASP A 180 -4.71 17.34 -11.22
CA ASP A 180 -5.49 18.57 -11.26
C ASP A 180 -6.88 18.36 -10.62
N GLY A 181 -7.21 19.21 -9.65
CA GLY A 181 -8.44 19.12 -8.86
C GLY A 181 -8.58 17.88 -7.95
N ALA A 182 -7.57 17.01 -7.85
CA ALA A 182 -7.68 15.77 -7.07
C ALA A 182 -7.52 15.96 -5.55
N TRP A 183 -6.89 17.06 -5.13
CA TRP A 183 -6.80 17.52 -3.74
C TRP A 183 -6.73 19.05 -3.73
N ASP A 184 -6.87 19.67 -2.57
CA ASP A 184 -6.66 21.11 -2.44
C ASP A 184 -5.18 21.45 -2.61
N THR A 185 -4.83 21.99 -3.77
CA THR A 185 -3.48 22.45 -4.12
C THR A 185 -3.21 23.90 -3.67
N THR A 186 -4.25 24.63 -3.25
CA THR A 186 -4.21 26.07 -2.97
C THR A 186 -4.22 26.39 -1.48
N GLY A 187 -4.82 25.53 -0.66
CA GLY A 187 -4.88 25.67 0.79
C GLY A 187 -3.55 25.34 1.48
N GLU A 188 -3.45 25.76 2.75
CA GLU A 188 -2.31 25.41 3.60
C GLU A 188 -2.26 23.89 3.83
N ALA A 189 -1.06 23.30 3.80
CA ALA A 189 -0.92 21.88 4.08
C ALA A 189 -1.39 21.58 5.52
N PRO A 190 -2.11 20.46 5.76
CA PRO A 190 -2.56 20.11 7.09
C PRO A 190 -1.39 20.02 8.07
N SER A 191 -1.46 20.77 9.18
CA SER A 191 -0.37 20.86 10.18
C SER A 191 -0.66 20.08 11.47
N LYS A 192 -1.91 19.65 11.69
CA LYS A 192 -2.31 18.88 12.89
C LYS A 192 -2.46 17.40 12.55
N ASP A 193 -1.74 16.54 13.27
CA ASP A 193 -1.95 15.10 13.18
C ASP A 193 -3.25 14.71 13.91
N LEU A 194 -4.31 14.46 13.14
CA LEU A 194 -5.60 13.95 13.62
C LEU A 194 -5.67 12.42 13.52
N SER A 195 -4.57 11.74 13.21
CA SER A 195 -4.52 10.29 13.15
C SER A 195 -4.95 9.73 14.49
N ARG A 196 -5.92 8.80 14.48
CA ARG A 196 -6.41 8.15 15.70
C ARG A 196 -5.38 7.23 16.38
N HIS A 197 -4.09 7.27 16.02
CA HIS A 197 -3.08 6.37 16.55
C HIS A 197 -2.51 6.96 17.85
N GLY A 198 -3.32 6.97 18.92
CA GLY A 198 -2.76 6.90 20.27
C GLY A 198 -2.05 5.54 20.47
N PRO A 199 -1.47 5.24 21.65
CA PRO A 199 -0.92 3.92 21.95
C PRO A 199 -2.06 2.89 21.97
N GLN A 200 -2.50 2.51 20.78
CA GLN A 200 -3.42 1.42 20.56
C GLN A 200 -2.56 0.19 20.72
N GLY A 201 -2.73 -0.47 21.87
CA GLY A 201 -2.34 -1.86 22.02
C GLY A 201 -2.71 -2.59 20.73
N LEU A 202 -1.72 -3.32 20.22
CA LEU A 202 -1.75 -4.05 18.96
C LEU A 202 -3.18 -4.55 18.67
N PRO A 203 -3.85 -4.16 17.57
CA PRO A 203 -4.96 -4.97 17.12
C PRO A 203 -4.38 -6.37 16.88
N ASP A 204 -4.98 -7.40 17.49
CA ASP A 204 -4.58 -8.80 17.30
C ASP A 204 -4.21 -9.01 15.83
N ILE A 205 -2.92 -9.27 15.58
CA ILE A 205 -2.34 -9.42 14.24
C ILE A 205 -3.04 -10.55 13.47
N VAL A 206 -3.74 -11.42 14.20
CA VAL A 206 -4.75 -12.34 13.68
C VAL A 206 -6.04 -11.55 13.40
N GLY A 207 -6.14 -10.98 12.20
CA GLY A 207 -7.38 -10.34 11.75
C GLY A 207 -8.59 -11.25 12.01
N ARG A 208 -9.70 -10.68 12.47
CA ARG A 208 -10.94 -11.43 12.74
C ARG A 208 -11.23 -12.40 11.59
N PRO A 209 -11.49 -13.69 11.88
CA PRO A 209 -11.83 -14.65 10.85
C PRO A 209 -13.02 -14.14 10.04
N ALA A 210 -12.99 -14.40 8.72
CA ALA A 210 -14.06 -13.99 7.82
C ALA A 210 -15.41 -14.51 8.35
N PRO A 211 -16.48 -13.71 8.34
CA PRO A 211 -17.79 -14.17 8.77
C PRO A 211 -18.20 -15.36 7.90
N VAL A 212 -18.40 -16.52 8.53
CA VAL A 212 -18.90 -17.72 7.85
C VAL A 212 -20.32 -17.42 7.38
N ARG A 213 -20.52 -17.31 6.07
CA ARG A 213 -21.86 -17.27 5.48
C ARG A 213 -22.52 -18.63 5.71
N LYS A 214 -23.61 -18.69 6.49
CA LYS A 214 -24.46 -19.88 6.56
C LYS A 214 -25.06 -20.09 5.16
N SER A 215 -24.77 -21.23 4.54
CA SER A 215 -25.43 -21.64 3.31
C SER A 215 -26.92 -21.84 3.59
N ALA A 216 -27.75 -21.13 2.83
CA ALA A 216 -29.19 -21.35 2.83
C ALA A 216 -29.47 -22.59 1.98
N THR A 217 -29.40 -23.78 2.56
CA THR A 217 -30.06 -24.96 2.00
C THR A 217 -30.33 -26.00 3.07
N GLN A 218 -31.55 -26.55 3.01
CA GLN A 218 -32.11 -27.68 3.78
C GLN A 218 -32.91 -27.33 5.04
N SER A 219 -34.18 -26.97 4.84
CA SER A 219 -35.28 -27.84 5.32
C SER A 219 -36.58 -27.50 4.57
N GLU A 220 -36.76 -28.06 3.38
CA GLU A 220 -38.08 -28.58 3.01
C GLU A 220 -38.05 -30.11 3.24
N ALA A 221 -39.20 -30.63 3.67
CA ALA A 221 -39.56 -32.02 3.95
C ALA A 221 -39.28 -32.55 5.38
N ALA A 222 -40.31 -32.46 6.24
CA ALA A 222 -41.04 -33.63 6.71
C ALA A 222 -42.20 -33.24 7.65
N GLN A 223 -43.41 -33.65 7.23
CA GLN A 223 -44.71 -33.74 7.92
C GLN A 223 -45.59 -32.49 7.92
#